data_AF-A0AAW2ZPU6-F1
#
_entry.id   AF-A0AAW2ZPU6-F1
#
_cell.length_a   1.000
_cell.length_b   1.000
_cell.length_c   1.000
_cell.angle_alpha   90.00
_cell.angle_beta   90.00
_cell.angle_gamma   90.00
#
_symmetry.space_group_name_H-M   'P 1'
#
loop_
_entity.id
_entity.type
_entity.pdbx_description
1 polymer ?
#
loop_
_entity_poly.entity_id
_entity_poly.type
_entity_poly.pdbx_seq_one_letter_code
_entity_poly.pdbx_strand_id
1 'polypeptide(L)'
;MVKKGPLKQKSLVHRRSRNQIKGIKFRKNRKYEKTSFNGIYWDRARTITNNLARVGYTHSVNLEEGEAAEIVESIPEAERDVVPCGEEQRSLWNVIVEPQERMNIEKMLEKHGRDYKKMAMDIKLNIFQYTPKQLEKRIAKYDKYMAVIKQIEEEKNKRPVIEDTPEPVKKVEEELTEEEKEQKLLQGGKSSVDESW
;
A
#
# COMPACT_ATOMS: atom_id res chain seq x y z
N MET A 1 56.45 49.43 0.15
CA MET A 1 55.95 48.13 -0.40
C MET A 1 54.45 48.04 -0.11
N VAL A 2 53.60 48.13 -1.12
CA VAL A 2 52.14 48.06 -0.94
C VAL A 2 51.70 46.60 -0.96
N LYS A 3 51.20 46.09 0.17
CA LYS A 3 50.65 44.73 0.28
C LYS A 3 49.31 44.65 -0.45
N LYS A 4 49.27 43.95 -1.59
CA LYS A 4 48.01 43.64 -2.30
C LYS A 4 47.23 42.59 -1.50
N GLY A 5 46.00 42.91 -1.10
CA GLY A 5 45.10 41.98 -0.39
C GLY A 5 44.59 40.85 -1.31
N PRO A 6 44.12 39.72 -0.74
CA PRO A 6 43.66 38.58 -1.52
C PRO A 6 42.41 38.93 -2.35
N LEU A 7 42.49 38.65 -3.65
CA LEU A 7 41.39 38.82 -4.59
C LEU A 7 40.26 37.85 -4.24
N LYS A 8 39.11 38.38 -3.81
CA LYS A 8 37.88 37.58 -3.59
C LYS A 8 37.44 36.97 -4.93
N GLN A 9 37.65 35.67 -5.11
CA GLN A 9 37.11 34.96 -6.26
C GLN A 9 35.59 34.94 -6.16
N LYS A 10 34.92 35.52 -7.16
CA LYS A 10 33.46 35.42 -7.27
C LYS A 10 33.12 33.96 -7.54
N SER A 11 32.33 33.34 -6.66
CA SER A 11 31.84 31.97 -6.87
C SER A 11 31.13 31.91 -8.23
N LEU A 12 31.53 30.99 -9.10
CA LEU A 12 30.87 30.76 -10.39
C LEU A 12 29.39 30.42 -10.14
N VAL A 13 28.51 31.40 -10.35
CA VAL A 13 27.07 31.17 -10.27
C VAL A 13 26.69 30.26 -11.44
N HIS A 14 26.54 28.97 -11.16
CA HIS A 14 26.15 27.99 -12.16
C HIS A 14 24.73 28.30 -12.64
N ARG A 15 24.63 28.97 -13.79
CA ARG A 15 23.36 29.40 -14.38
C ARG A 15 22.65 28.16 -14.92
N ARG A 16 21.75 27.59 -14.12
CA ARG A 16 20.93 26.44 -14.56
C ARG A 16 20.10 26.85 -15.77
N SER A 17 20.02 25.97 -16.77
CA SER A 17 19.27 26.27 -17.99
C SER A 17 17.78 26.39 -17.68
N ARG A 18 17.04 27.19 -18.47
CA ARG A 18 15.58 27.30 -18.34
C ARG A 18 14.89 25.93 -18.40
N ASN A 19 15.43 24.98 -19.17
CA ASN A 19 14.91 23.63 -19.27
C ASN A 19 15.16 22.82 -18.00
N GLN A 20 16.32 22.99 -17.35
CA GLN A 20 16.59 22.40 -16.03
C GLN A 20 15.65 22.96 -14.97
N ILE A 21 15.39 24.28 -14.97
CA ILE A 21 14.45 24.92 -14.04
C ILE A 21 13.02 24.42 -14.29
N LYS A 22 12.58 24.32 -15.56
CA LYS A 22 11.26 23.79 -15.92
C LYS A 22 11.11 22.32 -15.51
N GLY A 23 12.12 21.48 -15.75
CA GLY A 23 12.11 20.07 -15.34
C GLY A 23 11.98 19.89 -13.83
N ILE A 24 12.64 20.74 -13.03
CA ILE A 24 12.49 20.73 -11.56
C ILE A 24 11.06 21.13 -11.15
N LYS A 25 10.46 22.13 -11.81
CA LYS A 25 9.07 22.55 -11.52
C LYS A 25 8.04 21.48 -11.86
N PHE A 26 8.18 20.80 -13.01
CA PHE A 26 7.27 19.72 -13.39
C PHE A 26 7.34 18.50 -12.46
N ARG A 27 8.53 18.19 -11.91
CA ARG A 27 8.69 17.10 -10.92
C ARG A 27 8.00 17.40 -9.59
N LYS A 28 7.90 18.67 -9.18
CA LYS A 28 7.19 19.07 -7.96
C LYS A 28 5.68 18.85 -8.05
N ASN A 29 5.11 18.80 -9.25
CA ASN A 29 3.66 18.70 -9.47
C ASN A 29 3.17 17.29 -9.83
N ARG A 30 4.03 16.26 -9.79
CA ARG A 30 3.52 14.88 -9.91
C ARG A 30 2.67 14.55 -8.69
N LYS A 31 1.36 14.50 -8.89
CA LYS A 31 0.44 13.88 -7.93
C LYS A 31 0.76 12.39 -7.94
N TYR A 32 1.57 11.93 -6.98
CA TYR A 32 1.72 10.50 -6.75
C TYR A 32 0.35 9.96 -6.35
N GLU A 33 -0.18 9.03 -7.13
CA GLU A 33 -1.36 8.27 -6.74
C GLU A 33 -1.04 7.53 -5.44
N LYS A 34 -2.00 7.52 -4.52
CA LYS A 34 -1.87 6.77 -3.26
C LYS A 34 -1.86 5.29 -3.63
N THR A 35 -0.69 4.68 -3.74
CA THR A 35 -0.60 3.22 -3.67
C THR A 35 -0.97 2.78 -2.25
N SER A 36 -1.46 1.54 -2.10
CA SER A 36 -1.85 0.98 -0.80
C SER A 36 -0.76 1.12 0.26
N PHE A 37 0.51 1.07 -0.13
CA PHE A 37 1.65 1.27 0.75
C PHE A 37 1.94 2.76 1.06
N ASN A 38 1.98 3.62 0.03
CA ASN A 38 2.31 5.05 0.18
C ASN A 38 1.17 5.88 0.79
N GLY A 39 -0.04 5.33 0.93
CA GLY A 39 -1.18 6.03 1.50
C GLY A 39 -1.36 5.82 3.00
N ILE A 40 -0.93 4.67 3.53
CA ILE A 40 -1.19 4.24 4.91
C ILE A 40 -0.03 4.59 5.82
N TYR A 41 1.20 4.22 5.44
CA TYR A 41 2.39 4.35 6.30
C TYR A 41 3.28 5.56 5.95
N TRP A 42 2.99 6.24 4.84
CA TRP A 42 3.85 7.31 4.32
C TRP A 42 3.19 8.68 4.42
N ASP A 43 3.63 9.48 5.39
CA ASP A 43 3.19 10.87 5.55
C ASP A 43 4.07 11.81 4.72
N ARG A 44 3.45 12.65 3.89
CA ARG A 44 4.17 13.61 3.03
C ARG A 44 4.70 14.81 3.80
N ALA A 45 4.14 15.12 4.96
CA ALA A 45 4.61 16.23 5.80
C ALA A 45 5.93 15.88 6.51
N ARG A 46 6.25 14.58 6.63
CA ARG A 46 7.41 14.07 7.34
C ARG A 46 8.58 13.82 6.40
N THR A 47 9.78 13.82 6.97
CA THR A 47 10.99 13.41 6.27
C THR A 47 10.99 11.90 6.02
N ILE A 48 11.77 11.45 5.03
CA ILE A 48 11.97 10.02 4.74
C ILE A 48 12.46 9.28 6.00
N THR A 49 13.39 9.91 6.74
CA THR A 49 13.93 9.41 8.01
C THR A 49 12.85 9.11 9.02
N ASN A 50 11.94 10.07 9.25
CA ASN A 50 10.89 9.93 10.26
C ASN A 50 9.81 8.92 9.84
N ASN A 51 9.46 8.86 8.55
CA ASN A 51 8.50 7.86 8.06
C ASN A 51 9.05 6.44 8.20
N LEU A 52 10.32 6.22 7.86
CA LEU A 52 10.94 4.90 7.99
C LEU A 52 11.14 4.53 9.46
N ALA A 53 11.61 5.46 10.29
CA ALA A 53 11.81 5.20 11.72
C ALA A 53 10.48 4.94 12.46
N ARG A 54 9.37 5.58 12.03
CA ARG A 54 8.02 5.29 12.51
C ARG A 54 7.61 3.83 12.30
N VAL A 55 8.11 3.22 11.22
CA VAL A 55 7.90 1.82 10.84
C VAL A 55 8.96 0.88 11.44
N GLY A 56 9.99 1.42 12.08
CA GLY A 56 11.14 0.66 12.60
C GLY A 56 12.24 0.37 11.57
N TYR A 57 12.26 1.09 10.43
CA TYR A 57 13.33 1.01 9.44
C TYR A 57 14.29 2.21 9.51
N THR A 58 15.53 1.97 9.10
CA THR A 58 16.51 3.04 8.86
C THR A 58 16.49 3.48 7.40
N HIS A 59 16.74 4.76 7.17
CA HIS A 59 16.86 5.31 5.81
C HIS A 59 18.19 5.00 5.12
N SER A 60 19.22 4.65 5.91
CA SER A 60 20.57 4.35 5.44
C SER A 60 20.98 2.97 5.96
N VAL A 61 21.55 2.16 5.07
CA VAL A 61 22.03 0.80 5.37
C VAL A 61 23.36 0.83 6.13
N ASN A 62 24.12 1.93 5.99
CA ASN A 62 25.46 2.08 6.58
C ASN A 62 25.43 2.91 7.88
N LEU A 63 24.26 3.18 8.45
CA LEU A 63 24.17 3.87 9.73
C LEU A 63 24.63 2.94 10.84
N GLU A 64 25.39 3.44 11.81
CA GLU A 64 25.73 2.63 12.99
C GLU A 64 24.48 2.32 13.82
N GLU A 65 24.47 1.16 14.49
CA GLU A 65 23.29 0.67 15.23
C GLU A 65 22.84 1.65 16.32
N GLY A 66 23.78 2.35 16.96
CA GLY A 66 23.48 3.36 17.99
C GLY A 66 22.73 4.57 17.44
N GLU A 67 23.21 5.13 16.33
CA GLU A 67 22.55 6.28 15.68
C GLU A 67 21.15 5.91 15.17
N ALA A 68 20.97 4.66 14.71
CA ALA A 68 19.68 4.16 14.29
C ALA A 68 18.68 4.08 15.45
N ALA A 69 19.12 3.58 16.61
CA ALA A 69 18.30 3.47 17.80
C ALA A 69 17.86 4.85 18.32
N GLU A 70 18.75 5.83 18.36
CA GLU A 70 18.44 7.20 18.78
C GLU A 70 17.35 7.85 17.91
N ILE A 71 17.41 7.64 16.59
CA ILE A 71 16.38 8.16 15.67
C ILE A 71 15.02 7.53 15.97
N VAL A 72 14.96 6.22 16.22
CA VAL A 72 13.71 5.52 16.56
C VAL A 72 13.18 5.99 17.91
N GLU A 73 14.06 6.16 18.90
CA GLU A 73 13.71 6.63 20.24
C GLU A 73 13.14 8.06 20.24
N SER A 74 13.64 8.91 19.35
CA SER A 74 13.15 10.29 19.20
C SER A 74 11.67 10.39 18.78
N ILE A 75 11.09 9.33 18.23
CA ILE A 75 9.70 9.30 17.79
C ILE A 75 8.82 8.85 18.96
N PRO A 76 7.78 9.63 19.33
CA PRO A 76 6.87 9.28 20.41
C PRO A 76 6.17 7.94 20.12
N GLU A 77 6.04 7.11 21.14
CA GLU A 77 5.54 5.74 21.01
C GLU A 77 4.13 5.67 20.40
N ALA A 78 3.27 6.64 20.72
CA ALA A 78 1.92 6.76 20.15
C ALA A 78 1.89 6.95 18.62
N GLU A 79 2.99 7.42 18.03
CA GLU A 79 3.09 7.59 16.58
C GLU A 79 3.78 6.42 15.88
N ARG A 80 4.35 5.46 16.61
CA ARG A 80 5.05 4.32 16.01
C ARG A 80 4.02 3.37 15.40
N ASP A 81 4.13 3.14 14.11
CA ASP A 81 3.31 2.14 13.45
C ASP A 81 3.96 0.79 13.69
N VAL A 82 3.23 -0.12 14.33
CA VAL A 82 3.62 -1.53 14.33
C VAL A 82 3.40 -2.01 12.91
N VAL A 83 4.42 -1.89 12.08
CA VAL A 83 4.36 -2.56 10.77
C VAL A 83 4.52 -4.03 11.07
N PRO A 84 3.56 -4.87 10.66
CA PRO A 84 3.65 -6.30 10.84
C PRO A 84 4.76 -6.94 9.97
N CYS A 85 5.92 -6.31 9.75
CA CYS A 85 7.01 -6.89 8.98
C CYS A 85 7.84 -7.88 9.81
N GLY A 86 7.18 -8.70 10.63
CA GLY A 86 7.80 -9.82 11.30
C GLY A 86 8.16 -10.94 10.31
N GLU A 87 9.04 -11.84 10.73
CA GLU A 87 9.30 -13.13 10.07
C GLU A 87 7.99 -13.88 9.75
N GLU A 88 6.96 -13.65 10.56
CA GLU A 88 5.59 -14.11 10.38
C GLU A 88 5.00 -13.71 9.02
N GLN A 89 5.20 -12.47 8.56
CA GLN A 89 4.71 -12.10 7.22
C GLN A 89 5.48 -12.84 6.13
N ARG A 90 6.81 -12.90 6.22
CA ARG A 90 7.63 -13.63 5.23
C ARG A 90 7.24 -15.11 5.17
N SER A 91 6.88 -15.71 6.29
CA SER A 91 6.39 -17.09 6.32
C SER A 91 5.02 -17.23 5.63
N LEU A 92 4.12 -16.25 5.77
CA LEU A 92 2.84 -16.22 5.06
C LEU A 92 3.03 -16.18 3.53
N TRP A 93 3.94 -15.36 3.02
CA TRP A 93 4.22 -15.29 1.57
C TRP A 93 4.68 -16.64 1.00
N ASN A 94 5.43 -17.42 1.78
CA ASN A 94 5.87 -18.77 1.40
C ASN A 94 4.73 -19.80 1.41
N VAL A 95 3.60 -19.47 2.05
CA VAL A 95 2.43 -20.34 2.16
C VAL A 95 1.39 -20.01 1.09
N ILE A 96 1.35 -18.78 0.57
CA ILE A 96 0.38 -18.38 -0.47
C ILE A 96 0.48 -19.29 -1.69
N VAL A 97 -0.67 -19.84 -2.08
CA VAL A 97 -0.87 -20.63 -3.30
C VAL A 97 -1.66 -19.79 -4.29
N GLU A 98 -1.26 -19.83 -5.56
CA GLU A 98 -1.97 -19.12 -6.63
C GLU A 98 -3.40 -19.68 -6.81
N PRO A 99 -4.41 -18.85 -7.11
CA PRO A 99 -5.79 -19.33 -7.27
C PRO A 99 -5.97 -20.46 -8.30
N GLN A 100 -5.27 -20.39 -9.43
CA GLN A 100 -5.32 -21.44 -10.45
C GLN A 100 -4.68 -22.74 -9.97
N GLU A 101 -3.54 -22.65 -9.28
CA GLU A 101 -2.87 -23.81 -8.68
C GLU A 101 -3.79 -24.50 -7.67
N ARG A 102 -4.48 -23.72 -6.82
CA ARG A 102 -5.47 -24.22 -5.86
C ARG A 102 -6.55 -25.05 -6.56
N MET A 103 -7.20 -24.50 -7.58
CA MET A 103 -8.28 -25.20 -8.29
C MET A 103 -7.80 -26.51 -8.93
N ASN A 104 -6.56 -26.54 -9.44
CA ASN A 104 -5.98 -27.74 -10.03
C ASN A 104 -5.67 -28.80 -8.96
N ILE A 105 -5.11 -28.39 -7.81
CA ILE A 105 -4.84 -29.27 -6.69
C ILE A 105 -6.14 -29.86 -6.13
N GLU A 106 -7.18 -29.04 -5.95
CA GLU A 106 -8.51 -29.49 -5.49
C GLU A 106 -9.09 -30.56 -6.41
N LYS A 107 -9.08 -30.34 -7.73
CA LYS A 107 -9.55 -31.33 -8.72
C LYS A 107 -8.73 -32.62 -8.69
N MET A 108 -7.41 -32.53 -8.49
CA MET A 108 -6.55 -33.72 -8.38
C MET A 108 -6.85 -34.50 -7.09
N LEU A 109 -7.00 -33.80 -5.95
CA LEU A 109 -7.35 -34.40 -4.67
C LEU A 109 -8.74 -35.05 -4.71
N GLU A 110 -9.72 -34.41 -5.35
CA GLU A 110 -11.08 -34.94 -5.52
C GLU A 110 -11.08 -36.23 -6.35
N LYS A 111 -10.32 -36.28 -7.45
CA LYS A 111 -10.30 -37.43 -8.37
C LYS A 111 -9.43 -38.59 -7.90
N HIS A 112 -8.24 -38.31 -7.35
CA HIS A 112 -7.21 -39.31 -7.06
C HIS A 112 -6.84 -39.42 -5.57
N GLY A 113 -7.44 -38.62 -4.69
CA GLY A 113 -7.15 -38.66 -3.25
C GLY A 113 -5.74 -38.19 -2.93
N ARG A 114 -4.91 -39.04 -2.29
CA ARG A 114 -3.50 -38.76 -2.00
C ARG A 114 -2.53 -39.65 -2.82
N ASP A 115 -3.03 -40.27 -3.89
CA ASP A 115 -2.23 -41.13 -4.78
C ASP A 115 -1.39 -40.30 -5.79
N TYR A 116 -0.23 -39.79 -5.35
CA TYR A 116 0.63 -38.92 -6.18
C TYR A 116 1.09 -39.54 -7.50
N LYS A 117 1.25 -40.87 -7.56
CA LYS A 117 1.61 -41.57 -8.80
C LYS A 117 0.49 -41.49 -9.84
N LYS A 118 -0.78 -41.63 -9.42
CA LYS A 118 -1.94 -41.54 -10.32
C LYS A 118 -2.15 -40.11 -10.79
N MET A 119 -2.02 -39.13 -9.90
CA MET A 119 -2.09 -37.70 -10.26
C MET A 119 -1.03 -37.32 -11.29
N ALA A 120 0.22 -37.79 -11.10
CA ALA A 120 1.30 -37.51 -12.03
C ALA A 120 1.02 -38.05 -13.44
N MET A 121 0.33 -39.18 -13.55
CA MET A 121 -0.06 -39.80 -14.83
C MET A 121 -1.27 -39.14 -15.49
N ASP A 122 -2.05 -38.32 -14.77
CA ASP A 122 -3.24 -37.67 -15.31
C ASP A 122 -2.87 -36.40 -16.09
N ILE A 123 -2.53 -36.57 -17.38
CA ILE A 123 -2.07 -35.50 -18.28
C ILE A 123 -3.08 -34.34 -18.38
N LYS A 124 -4.39 -34.62 -18.21
CA LYS A 124 -5.43 -33.59 -18.35
C LYS A 124 -5.48 -32.66 -17.15
N LEU A 125 -5.32 -33.19 -15.94
CA LEU A 125 -5.35 -32.40 -14.70
C LEU A 125 -3.95 -31.84 -14.36
N ASN A 126 -2.90 -32.61 -14.64
CA ASN A 126 -1.51 -32.22 -14.40
C ASN A 126 -0.89 -31.58 -15.64
N ILE A 127 -1.39 -30.39 -16.00
CA ILE A 127 -1.00 -29.65 -17.23
C ILE A 127 0.53 -29.46 -17.30
N PHE A 128 1.16 -29.16 -16.18
CA PHE A 128 2.60 -28.92 -16.08
C PHE A 128 3.44 -30.19 -15.89
N GLN A 129 2.80 -31.37 -15.94
CA GLN A 129 3.47 -32.67 -15.85
C GLN A 129 4.37 -32.80 -14.60
N TYR A 130 3.89 -32.32 -13.45
CA TYR A 130 4.62 -32.43 -12.21
C TYR A 130 4.91 -33.89 -11.85
N THR A 131 6.15 -34.12 -11.40
CA THR A 131 6.56 -35.41 -10.84
C THR A 131 5.82 -35.69 -9.52
N PRO A 132 5.68 -36.96 -9.08
CA PRO A 132 5.00 -37.30 -7.83
C PRO A 132 5.54 -36.54 -6.61
N LYS A 133 6.86 -36.36 -6.52
CA LYS A 133 7.51 -35.62 -5.43
C LYS A 133 7.24 -34.12 -5.46
N GLN A 134 7.06 -33.53 -6.64
CA GLN A 134 6.66 -32.12 -6.78
C GLN A 134 5.20 -31.93 -6.36
N LEU A 135 4.32 -32.86 -6.75
CA LEU A 135 2.92 -32.86 -6.32
C LEU A 135 2.79 -32.99 -4.81
N GLU A 136 3.55 -33.88 -4.19
CA GLU A 136 3.61 -34.02 -2.72
C GLU A 136 3.97 -32.69 -2.05
N LYS A 137 5.03 -32.00 -2.51
CA LYS A 137 5.43 -30.69 -1.98
C LYS A 137 4.37 -29.61 -2.18
N ARG A 138 3.74 -29.56 -3.35
CA ARG A 138 2.69 -28.57 -3.66
C ARG A 138 1.44 -28.80 -2.81
N ILE A 139 1.02 -30.05 -2.65
CA ILE A 139 -0.10 -30.41 -1.79
C ILE A 139 0.23 -30.10 -0.32
N ALA A 140 1.45 -30.39 0.15
CA ALA A 140 1.86 -30.00 1.51
C ALA A 140 1.87 -28.48 1.71
N LYS A 141 2.26 -27.71 0.69
CA LYS A 141 2.15 -26.24 0.70
C LYS A 141 0.68 -25.79 0.76
N TYR A 142 -0.20 -26.43 -0.02
CA TYR A 142 -1.63 -26.17 -0.02
C TYR A 142 -2.32 -26.50 1.32
N ASP A 143 -1.96 -27.59 1.98
CA ASP A 143 -2.48 -27.94 3.30
C ASP A 143 -2.12 -26.87 4.34
N LYS A 144 -0.88 -26.35 4.31
CA LYS A 144 -0.45 -25.23 5.16
C LYS A 144 -1.25 -23.95 4.87
N TYR A 145 -1.53 -23.68 3.60
CA TYR A 145 -2.33 -22.54 3.17
C TYR A 145 -3.77 -22.60 3.69
N MET A 146 -4.39 -23.77 3.60
CA MET A 146 -5.74 -23.98 4.14
C MET A 146 -5.79 -23.83 5.67
N ALA A 147 -4.75 -24.28 6.39
CA ALA A 147 -4.64 -24.07 7.83
C ALA A 147 -4.57 -22.58 8.19
N VAL A 148 -3.79 -21.78 7.44
CA VAL A 148 -3.69 -20.33 7.64
C VAL A 148 -5.01 -19.62 7.35
N ILE A 149 -5.71 -19.97 6.26
CA ILE A 149 -7.03 -19.39 5.96
C ILE A 149 -8.00 -19.67 7.10
N LYS A 150 -8.03 -20.91 7.58
CA LYS A 150 -8.92 -21.32 8.67
C LYS A 150 -8.64 -20.51 9.94
N GLN A 151 -7.37 -20.28 10.29
CA GLN A 151 -7.00 -19.43 11.41
C GLN A 151 -7.49 -17.99 11.22
N ILE A 152 -7.33 -17.41 10.03
CA ILE A 152 -7.81 -16.05 9.72
C ILE A 152 -9.34 -15.96 9.86
N GLU A 153 -10.08 -16.97 9.41
CA GLU A 153 -11.54 -17.04 9.55
C GLU A 153 -11.97 -17.16 11.03
N GLU A 154 -11.29 -18.01 11.79
CA GLU A 154 -11.52 -18.14 13.24
C GLU A 154 -11.24 -16.84 14.00
N GLU A 155 -10.16 -16.12 13.64
CA GLU A 155 -9.85 -14.82 14.22
C GLU A 155 -10.89 -13.76 13.87
N LYS A 156 -11.38 -13.74 12.63
CA LYS A 156 -12.46 -12.83 12.22
C LYS A 156 -13.73 -13.08 13.01
N ASN A 157 -14.08 -14.35 13.26
CA ASN A 157 -15.26 -14.72 14.05
C ASN A 157 -15.12 -14.38 15.54
N LYS A 158 -13.88 -14.34 16.08
CA LYS A 158 -13.61 -13.97 17.47
C LYS A 158 -13.63 -12.46 17.71
N ARG A 159 -13.32 -11.65 16.70
CA ARG A 159 -13.36 -10.20 16.84
C ARG A 159 -14.81 -9.80 17.12
N PRO A 160 -15.12 -9.20 18.27
CA PRO A 160 -16.46 -8.70 18.50
C PRO A 160 -16.80 -7.75 17.36
N VAL A 161 -18.01 -7.86 16.81
CA VAL A 161 -18.53 -6.87 15.88
C VAL A 161 -18.59 -5.58 16.67
N ILE A 162 -17.56 -4.75 16.54
CA ILE A 162 -17.58 -3.41 17.08
C ILE A 162 -18.61 -2.68 16.24
N GLU A 163 -19.79 -2.41 16.80
CA GLU A 163 -20.89 -1.67 16.18
C GLU A 163 -20.53 -0.18 15.96
N ASP A 164 -19.26 0.14 15.72
CA ASP A 164 -18.78 1.46 15.30
C ASP A 164 -19.04 1.67 13.80
N THR A 165 -20.11 1.09 13.25
CA THR A 165 -20.78 1.78 12.15
C THR A 165 -21.32 3.05 12.78
N PRO A 166 -20.76 4.24 12.50
CA PRO A 166 -21.46 5.46 12.86
C PRO A 166 -22.85 5.29 12.30
N GLU A 167 -23.88 5.32 13.15
CA GLU A 167 -25.27 5.25 12.72
C GLU A 167 -25.35 6.11 11.47
N PRO A 168 -25.82 5.55 10.33
CA PRO A 168 -25.79 6.24 9.06
C PRO A 168 -26.39 7.60 9.34
N VAL A 169 -25.55 8.65 9.30
CA VAL A 169 -25.92 9.99 9.75
C VAL A 169 -27.27 10.21 9.13
N LYS A 170 -28.33 10.19 9.96
CA LYS A 170 -29.70 10.37 9.48
C LYS A 170 -29.55 11.60 8.62
N LYS A 171 -29.71 11.44 7.30
CA LYS A 171 -29.74 12.58 6.41
C LYS A 171 -30.82 13.42 7.07
N VAL A 172 -30.38 14.49 7.71
CA VAL A 172 -31.28 15.55 8.11
C VAL A 172 -31.79 15.96 6.75
N GLU A 173 -32.94 15.42 6.37
CA GLU A 173 -33.77 16.01 5.37
C GLU A 173 -34.00 17.39 5.95
N GLU A 174 -33.13 18.34 5.56
CA GLU A 174 -33.42 19.74 5.68
C GLU A 174 -34.75 19.88 4.95
N GLU A 175 -35.83 19.85 5.73
CA GLU A 175 -37.10 20.43 5.36
C GLU A 175 -36.79 21.91 5.11
N LEU A 176 -36.26 22.20 3.91
CA LEU A 176 -36.23 23.53 3.34
C LEU A 176 -37.67 24.02 3.45
N THR A 177 -37.87 25.01 4.31
CA THR A 177 -39.15 25.72 4.47
C THR A 177 -39.59 26.16 3.07
N GLU A 178 -40.91 26.14 2.82
CA GLU A 178 -41.46 26.45 1.50
C GLU A 178 -40.95 27.79 0.95
N GLU A 179 -40.63 28.74 1.84
CA GLU A 179 -40.03 30.04 1.54
C GLU A 179 -38.65 29.96 0.87
N GLU A 180 -37.78 29.03 1.28
CA GLU A 180 -36.45 28.86 0.68
C GLU A 180 -36.53 28.16 -0.68
N LYS A 181 -37.53 27.30 -0.89
CA LYS A 181 -37.82 26.70 -2.20
C LYS A 181 -38.31 27.75 -3.19
N GLU A 182 -39.15 28.69 -2.76
CA GLU A 182 -39.60 29.82 -3.59
C GLU A 182 -38.46 30.78 -3.97
N GLN A 183 -37.57 31.10 -3.03
CA GLN A 183 -36.41 31.98 -3.32
C GLN A 183 -35.44 31.36 -4.33
N LYS A 184 -35.22 30.04 -4.29
CA LYS A 184 -34.39 29.35 -5.28
C LYS A 184 -35.03 29.33 -6.67
N LEU A 185 -36.35 29.21 -6.75
CA LEU A 185 -37.08 29.27 -8.02
C LEU A 185 -36.96 30.65 -8.69
N LEU A 186 -36.94 31.71 -7.89
CA LEU A 186 -36.78 33.09 -8.36
C LEU A 186 -35.36 33.40 -8.84
N GLN A 187 -34.33 32.74 -8.31
CA GLN A 187 -32.92 32.98 -8.70
C GLN A 187 -32.45 32.14 -9.91
N GLY A 188 -33.12 31.03 -10.23
CA GLY A 188 -32.74 30.15 -11.34
C GLY A 188 -33.04 30.67 -12.76
N GLY A 189 -33.70 31.82 -12.89
CA GLY A 189 -34.22 32.31 -14.17
C GLY A 189 -33.32 33.25 -14.99
N LYS A 190 -32.08 33.53 -14.58
CA LYS A 190 -31.17 34.40 -15.38
C LYS A 190 -30.26 33.59 -16.29
N SER A 191 -30.84 33.28 -17.44
CA SER A 191 -30.25 33.08 -18.75
C SER A 191 -28.85 33.68 -18.97
N SER A 192 -27.89 32.83 -19.34
CA SER A 192 -26.82 33.17 -20.28
C SER A 192 -27.03 32.25 -21.49
N VAL A 193 -27.88 32.72 -22.41
CA VAL A 193 -27.90 32.23 -23.79
C VAL A 193 -26.85 33.09 -24.50
N ASP A 194 -25.60 32.65 -24.47
CA ASP A 194 -24.56 33.25 -25.30
C ASP A 194 -24.71 32.70 -26.72
N GLU A 195 -25.29 33.54 -27.57
CA GLU A 195 -25.23 33.46 -29.02
C GLU A 195 -23.78 33.72 -29.46
N SER A 196 -23.14 32.72 -30.07
CA SER A 196 -21.93 32.95 -30.87
C SER A 196 -22.06 32.21 -32.20
N TRP A 197 -22.28 33.02 -33.23
CA TRP A 197 -22.13 32.74 -34.67
C TRP A 197 -20.66 32.58 -35.06
#